data_AF-A0A922ZTV0-F1
#
_entry.id   AF-A0A922ZTV0-F1
#
_cell.length_a   1.000
_cell.length_b   1.000
_cell.length_c   1.000
_cell.angle_alpha   90.00
_cell.angle_beta   90.00
_cell.angle_gamma   90.00
#
_symmetry.space_group_name_H-M   'P 1'
#
loop_
_entity.id
_entity.type
_entity.pdbx_description
1 polymer ?
#
loop_
_entity_poly.entity_id
_entity_poly.type
_entity_poly.pdbx_seq_one_letter_code
_entity_poly.pdbx_strand_id
1 'polypeptide(L)'
;MTSLASSGSLGSVRPTTPRDPNAVPLTASYSALMRTVRDGGLLRRREGFYYAVFGGLAVALGGVITGMLLLGDSWFQLLMAGALGIVLTQIAFVTHEASHRQIFASGKVNDWVGRILATAVVGISYHWWMHKHSRHHAKPNQLGADPDIEPDTIVFTEADAEKSTGFLALITRRQGYLFFPLLTLEGINLHFRSILSLFDKGRVEHRYLELALIGLRLSLYVAVLFWFL
;
A
#
# COMPACT_ATOMS: atom_id res chain seq x y z
N MET A 1 -68.29 -6.57 10.87
CA MET A 1 -67.34 -6.97 9.80
C MET A 1 -66.07 -6.16 10.01
N THR A 2 -65.10 -6.75 10.69
CA THR A 2 -63.83 -6.09 11.04
C THR A 2 -62.74 -6.77 10.23
N SER A 3 -62.18 -6.06 9.25
CA SER A 3 -61.08 -6.53 8.41
C SER A 3 -59.81 -6.60 9.26
N LEU A 4 -59.25 -7.80 9.42
CA LEU A 4 -57.93 -8.01 10.00
C LEU A 4 -56.90 -7.79 8.90
N ALA A 5 -56.20 -6.65 8.95
CA ALA A 5 -55.01 -6.43 8.15
C ALA A 5 -53.88 -7.33 8.65
N SER A 6 -53.47 -8.29 7.82
CA SER A 6 -52.29 -9.13 8.01
C SER A 6 -51.02 -8.28 7.86
N SER A 7 -50.35 -7.97 8.98
CA SER A 7 -49.01 -7.37 8.97
C SER A 7 -47.95 -8.43 9.29
N GLY A 8 -47.62 -9.28 8.31
CA GLY A 8 -46.42 -10.11 8.34
C GLY A 8 -45.37 -9.51 7.42
N SER A 9 -44.41 -8.74 7.94
CA SER A 9 -43.26 -8.28 7.14
C SER A 9 -42.13 -9.31 7.22
N LEU A 10 -42.31 -10.46 6.56
CA LEU A 10 -41.14 -11.12 5.98
C LEU A 10 -40.66 -10.14 4.90
N GLY A 11 -39.48 -9.53 5.09
CA GLY A 11 -38.92 -8.56 4.16
C GLY A 11 -38.87 -9.10 2.72
N SER A 12 -38.56 -8.23 1.74
CA SER A 12 -38.62 -8.59 0.31
C SER A 12 -38.01 -9.98 0.05
N VAL A 13 -38.84 -10.94 -0.33
CA VAL A 13 -38.38 -12.27 -0.70
C VAL A 13 -37.43 -12.10 -1.88
N ARG A 14 -36.14 -12.34 -1.68
CA ARG A 14 -35.19 -12.36 -2.80
C ARG A 14 -35.61 -13.51 -3.72
N PRO A 15 -35.98 -13.24 -4.98
CA PRO A 15 -36.28 -14.30 -5.93
C PRO A 15 -35.01 -15.13 -6.09
N THR A 16 -35.04 -16.38 -5.68
CA THR A 16 -33.99 -17.34 -6.03
C THR A 16 -34.35 -17.91 -7.39
N THR A 17 -33.52 -17.69 -8.39
CA THR A 17 -33.65 -18.40 -9.67
C THR A 17 -33.23 -19.86 -9.47
N PRO A 18 -33.91 -20.82 -10.13
CA PRO A 18 -33.44 -22.20 -10.19
C PRO A 18 -32.01 -22.21 -10.70
N ARG A 19 -31.11 -22.91 -10.00
CA ARG A 19 -29.73 -23.10 -10.47
C ARG A 19 -29.80 -23.81 -11.82
N ASP A 20 -29.27 -23.17 -12.86
CA ASP A 20 -29.16 -23.79 -14.18
C ASP A 20 -28.37 -25.11 -14.02
N PRO A 21 -28.99 -26.27 -14.31
CA PRO A 21 -28.34 -27.57 -14.15
C PRO A 21 -27.13 -27.74 -15.09
N ASN A 22 -27.00 -26.91 -16.12
CA ASN A 22 -25.86 -26.89 -17.05
C ASN A 22 -24.82 -25.83 -16.70
N ALA A 23 -25.09 -24.94 -15.73
CA ALA A 23 -24.11 -23.92 -15.33
C ALA A 23 -22.96 -24.57 -14.55
N VAL A 24 -21.73 -24.37 -15.01
CA VAL A 24 -20.53 -24.78 -14.28
C VAL A 24 -20.52 -24.06 -12.94
N PRO A 25 -20.53 -24.78 -11.79
CA PRO A 25 -20.46 -24.13 -10.49
C PRO A 25 -19.19 -23.28 -10.38
N LEU A 26 -19.31 -22.01 -10.00
CA LEU A 26 -18.17 -21.08 -9.89
C LEU A 26 -17.03 -21.62 -9.00
N THR A 27 -17.39 -22.37 -7.96
CA THR A 27 -16.41 -23.03 -7.08
C THR A 27 -15.68 -24.18 -7.78
N ALA A 28 -16.36 -24.90 -8.68
CA ALA A 28 -15.76 -25.96 -9.48
C ALA A 28 -14.82 -25.38 -10.55
N SER A 29 -15.21 -24.31 -11.24
CA SER A 29 -14.34 -23.63 -12.22
C SER A 29 -13.10 -23.01 -11.56
N TYR A 30 -13.26 -22.36 -10.40
CA TYR A 30 -12.12 -21.85 -9.62
C TYR A 30 -11.18 -22.98 -9.18
N SER A 31 -11.72 -24.10 -8.69
CA SER A 31 -10.91 -25.23 -8.24
C SER A 31 -10.16 -25.92 -9.39
N ALA A 32 -10.76 -25.98 -10.57
CA ALA A 32 -10.12 -26.48 -11.79
C ALA A 32 -8.99 -25.55 -12.23
N LEU A 33 -9.24 -24.24 -12.29
CA LEU A 33 -8.22 -23.24 -12.61
C LEU A 33 -7.05 -23.29 -11.62
N MET A 34 -7.34 -23.34 -10.31
CA MET A 34 -6.32 -23.41 -9.27
C MET A 34 -5.46 -24.68 -9.39
N ARG A 35 -6.03 -25.81 -9.84
CA ARG A 35 -5.26 -27.02 -10.17
C ARG A 35 -4.32 -26.76 -11.34
N THR A 36 -4.82 -26.23 -12.46
CA THR A 36 -3.98 -25.87 -13.61
C THR A 36 -2.83 -24.92 -13.24
N VAL A 37 -3.10 -23.91 -12.41
CA VAL A 37 -2.09 -22.95 -11.92
C VAL A 37 -1.02 -23.64 -11.06
N ARG A 38 -1.41 -24.56 -10.17
CA ARG A 38 -0.48 -25.34 -9.34
C ARG A 38 0.34 -26.32 -10.15
N ASP A 39 -0.30 -27.06 -11.05
CA ASP A 39 0.34 -28.07 -11.90
C ASP A 39 1.33 -27.42 -12.87
N GLY A 40 1.00 -26.23 -13.39
CA GLY A 40 1.90 -25.39 -14.17
C GLY A 40 3.06 -24.78 -13.36
N GLY A 41 3.10 -24.99 -12.04
CA GLY A 41 4.15 -24.46 -11.16
C GLY A 41 4.14 -22.93 -11.04
N LEU A 42 3.04 -22.26 -11.41
CA LEU A 42 2.94 -20.80 -11.45
C LEU A 42 2.93 -20.15 -10.05
N LEU A 43 2.74 -20.95 -8.99
CA LEU A 43 2.84 -20.52 -7.59
C LEU A 43 4.22 -20.78 -6.97
N ARG A 44 5.18 -21.34 -7.72
CA ARG A 44 6.55 -21.55 -7.20
C ARG A 44 7.23 -20.19 -7.02
N ARG A 45 7.96 -20.06 -5.91
CA ARG A 45 8.73 -18.85 -5.62
C ARG A 45 9.85 -18.66 -6.63
N ARG A 46 10.12 -17.39 -6.96
CA ARG A 46 11.16 -16.98 -7.92
C ARG A 46 12.37 -16.44 -7.16
N GLU A 47 13.00 -17.26 -6.34
CA GLU A 47 14.06 -16.83 -5.42
C GLU A 47 15.26 -16.20 -6.16
N GLY A 48 15.69 -16.81 -7.28
CA GLY A 48 16.77 -16.27 -8.11
C GLY A 48 16.48 -14.86 -8.67
N PHE A 49 15.22 -14.59 -9.02
CA PHE A 49 14.80 -13.24 -9.43
C PHE A 49 14.95 -12.25 -8.28
N TYR A 50 14.48 -12.61 -7.08
CA TYR A 50 14.60 -11.72 -5.92
C TYR A 50 16.06 -11.51 -5.48
N TYR A 51 16.93 -12.52 -5.55
CA TYR A 51 18.36 -12.33 -5.31
C TYR A 51 18.97 -11.33 -6.31
N ALA A 52 18.61 -11.42 -7.59
CA ALA A 52 19.07 -10.46 -8.61
C ALA A 52 18.52 -9.05 -8.35
N VAL A 53 17.26 -8.92 -7.94
CA VAL A 53 16.66 -7.62 -7.58
C VAL A 53 17.35 -7.02 -6.36
N PHE A 54 17.54 -7.77 -5.27
CA PHE A 54 18.25 -7.30 -4.08
C PHE A 54 19.69 -6.88 -4.41
N GLY A 55 20.42 -7.70 -5.18
CA GLY A 55 21.77 -7.39 -5.62
C GLY A 55 21.82 -6.12 -6.49
N GLY A 56 20.91 -5.99 -7.46
CA GLY A 56 20.80 -4.82 -8.32
C GLY A 56 20.48 -3.55 -7.54
N LEU A 57 19.56 -3.62 -6.57
CA LEU A 57 19.22 -2.49 -5.71
C LEU A 57 20.37 -2.11 -4.76
N ALA A 58 21.10 -3.08 -4.22
CA ALA A 58 22.29 -2.83 -3.41
C ALA A 58 23.39 -2.13 -4.22
N VAL A 59 23.65 -2.59 -5.44
CA VAL A 59 24.61 -1.96 -6.37
C VAL A 59 24.14 -0.55 -6.75
N ALA A 60 22.86 -0.37 -7.07
CA ALA A 60 22.30 0.93 -7.42
C ALA A 60 22.40 1.93 -6.25
N LEU A 61 22.06 1.51 -5.03
CA LEU A 61 22.19 2.33 -3.83
C LEU A 61 23.66 2.68 -3.55
N GLY A 62 24.57 1.71 -3.66
CA GLY A 62 26.00 1.95 -3.56
C GLY A 62 26.52 2.93 -4.63
N GLY A 63 26.01 2.83 -5.85
CA GLY A 63 26.29 3.75 -6.95
C GLY A 63 25.81 5.17 -6.68
N VAL A 64 24.61 5.34 -6.14
CA VAL A 64 24.10 6.65 -5.70
C VAL A 64 24.99 7.24 -4.61
N ILE A 65 25.30 6.50 -3.56
CA ILE A 65 26.16 6.97 -2.45
C ILE A 65 27.55 7.35 -2.98
N THR A 66 28.14 6.51 -3.81
CA THR A 66 29.45 6.77 -4.44
C THR A 66 29.38 8.03 -5.31
N GLY A 67 28.33 8.18 -6.12
CA GLY A 67 28.11 9.36 -6.94
C GLY A 67 27.98 10.63 -6.10
N MET A 68 27.22 10.60 -5.00
CA MET A 68 27.10 11.73 -4.08
C MET A 68 28.47 12.12 -3.49
N LEU A 69 29.27 11.15 -3.07
CA LEU A 69 30.62 11.41 -2.52
C LEU A 69 31.58 11.99 -3.57
N LEU A 70 31.57 11.47 -4.79
CA LEU A 70 32.47 11.91 -5.87
C LEU A 70 32.07 13.28 -6.44
N LEU A 71 30.77 13.57 -6.50
CA LEU A 71 30.27 14.85 -7.02
C LEU A 71 30.42 16.00 -6.00
N GLY A 72 30.44 15.69 -4.70
CA GLY A 72 30.67 16.68 -3.64
C GLY A 72 29.62 17.80 -3.62
N ASP A 73 29.99 19.00 -3.19
CA ASP A 73 29.12 20.18 -3.24
C ASP A 73 28.92 20.64 -4.68
N SER A 74 27.84 20.17 -5.30
CA SER A 74 27.56 20.40 -6.71
C SER A 74 26.06 20.29 -7.00
N TRP A 75 25.57 21.09 -7.95
CA TRP A 75 24.21 20.97 -8.48
C TRP A 75 23.89 19.59 -9.08
N PHE A 76 24.91 18.81 -9.47
CA PHE A 76 24.71 17.44 -9.92
C PHE A 76 24.19 16.50 -8.83
N GLN A 77 24.20 16.92 -7.55
CA GLN A 77 23.53 16.20 -6.46
C GLN A 77 22.02 16.03 -6.72
N LEU A 78 21.38 16.92 -7.49
CA LEU A 78 19.98 16.75 -7.88
C LEU A 78 19.75 15.51 -8.75
N LEU A 79 20.73 15.11 -9.57
CA LEU A 79 20.66 13.85 -10.32
C LEU A 79 20.74 12.64 -9.39
N MET A 80 21.59 12.70 -8.36
CA MET A 80 21.70 11.66 -7.35
C MET A 80 20.42 11.57 -6.50
N ALA A 81 19.81 12.70 -6.15
CA ALA A 81 18.51 12.74 -5.47
C ALA A 81 17.40 12.08 -6.31
N GLY A 82 17.36 12.38 -7.62
CA GLY A 82 16.44 11.73 -8.55
C GLY A 82 16.67 10.21 -8.64
N ALA A 83 17.93 9.78 -8.79
CA ALA A 83 18.30 8.36 -8.81
C ALA A 83 17.93 7.66 -7.49
N LEU A 84 18.16 8.30 -6.35
CA LEU A 84 17.77 7.80 -5.03
C LEU A 84 16.26 7.60 -4.94
N GLY A 85 15.46 8.55 -5.45
CA GLY A 85 14.00 8.41 -5.49
C GLY A 85 13.55 7.17 -6.28
N ILE A 86 14.18 6.88 -7.41
CA ILE A 86 13.90 5.67 -8.21
C ILE A 86 14.26 4.40 -7.43
N VAL A 87 15.46 4.36 -6.83
CA VAL A 87 15.92 3.21 -6.05
C VAL A 87 15.01 2.95 -4.84
N LEU A 88 14.65 4.00 -4.08
CA LEU A 88 13.75 3.88 -2.93
C LEU A 88 12.35 3.40 -3.35
N THR A 89 11.85 3.83 -4.51
CA THR A 89 10.58 3.34 -5.06
C THR A 89 10.64 1.83 -5.35
N GLN A 90 11.74 1.35 -5.94
CA GLN A 90 11.92 -0.09 -6.14
C GLN A 90 12.02 -0.87 -4.83
N ILE A 91 12.71 -0.32 -3.82
CA ILE A 91 12.75 -0.92 -2.49
C ILE A 91 11.35 -0.96 -1.86
N ALA A 92 10.50 0.05 -2.09
CA ALA A 92 9.11 0.04 -1.64
C ALA A 92 8.30 -1.10 -2.31
N PHE A 93 8.51 -1.38 -3.60
CA PHE A 93 7.89 -2.53 -4.27
C PHE A 93 8.35 -3.88 -3.68
N VAL A 94 9.64 -4.04 -3.42
CA VAL A 94 10.16 -5.26 -2.75
C VAL A 94 9.57 -5.41 -1.35
N THR A 95 9.42 -4.30 -0.62
CA THR A 95 8.76 -4.26 0.69
C THR A 95 7.31 -4.72 0.60
N HIS A 96 6.60 -4.28 -0.45
CA HIS A 96 5.23 -4.70 -0.73
C HIS A 96 5.14 -6.22 -1.03
N GLU A 97 6.06 -6.77 -1.81
CA GLU A 97 6.09 -8.21 -2.09
C GLU A 97 6.42 -9.06 -0.86
N ALA A 98 7.34 -8.58 -0.01
CA ALA A 98 7.59 -9.18 1.31
C ALA A 98 6.32 -9.12 2.18
N SER A 99 5.58 -8.02 2.17
CA SER A 99 4.33 -7.85 2.91
C SER A 99 3.25 -8.86 2.47
N HIS A 100 3.26 -9.28 1.20
CA HIS A 100 2.43 -10.36 0.66
C HIS A 100 3.03 -11.75 0.80
N ARG A 101 4.16 -11.88 1.50
CA ARG A 101 4.89 -13.13 1.74
C ARG A 101 5.26 -13.86 0.45
N GLN A 102 5.62 -13.12 -0.60
CA GLN A 102 5.94 -13.67 -1.92
C GLN A 102 7.42 -14.00 -2.10
N ILE A 103 8.30 -13.38 -1.31
CA ILE A 103 9.75 -13.50 -1.49
C ILE A 103 10.29 -14.79 -0.88
N PHE A 104 10.16 -14.95 0.45
CA PHE A 104 10.77 -16.08 1.17
C PHE A 104 9.76 -17.19 1.47
N ALA A 105 10.25 -18.42 1.66
CA ALA A 105 9.41 -19.54 2.11
C ALA A 105 8.77 -19.28 3.48
N SER A 106 9.52 -18.68 4.41
CA SER A 106 9.04 -18.39 5.77
C SER A 106 8.26 -17.09 5.84
N GLY A 107 7.01 -17.16 6.32
CA GLY A 107 6.21 -15.97 6.58
C GLY A 107 6.87 -15.01 7.57
N LYS A 108 7.48 -15.52 8.64
CA LYS A 108 8.19 -14.68 9.63
C LYS A 108 9.36 -13.91 9.02
N VAL A 109 10.11 -14.54 8.10
CA VAL A 109 11.23 -13.87 7.42
C VAL A 109 10.71 -12.74 6.53
N ASN A 110 9.65 -12.99 5.77
CA ASN A 110 9.00 -11.96 4.98
C ASN A 110 8.49 -10.80 5.85
N ASP A 111 7.82 -11.10 6.97
CA ASP A 111 7.28 -10.09 7.88
C ASP A 111 8.41 -9.21 8.46
N TRP A 112 9.56 -9.80 8.81
CA TRP A 112 10.73 -9.06 9.29
C TRP A 112 11.41 -8.25 8.20
N VAL A 113 11.65 -8.82 7.01
CA VAL A 113 12.25 -8.08 5.89
C VAL A 113 11.35 -6.93 5.48
N GLY A 114 10.04 -7.16 5.34
CA GLY A 114 9.06 -6.11 5.07
C GLY A 114 9.09 -5.03 6.14
N ARG A 115 9.16 -5.38 7.42
CA ARG A 115 9.22 -4.39 8.50
C ARG A 115 10.48 -3.53 8.47
N ILE A 116 11.64 -4.15 8.28
CA ILE A 116 12.91 -3.42 8.22
C ILE A 116 12.94 -2.50 7.00
N LEU A 117 12.56 -2.97 5.81
CA LEU A 117 12.57 -2.14 4.62
C LEU A 117 11.52 -1.01 4.70
N ALA A 118 10.31 -1.30 5.18
CA ALA A 118 9.26 -0.30 5.36
C ALA A 118 9.70 0.82 6.30
N THR A 119 10.32 0.48 7.43
CA THR A 119 10.65 1.46 8.49
C THR A 119 12.00 2.13 8.27
N ALA A 120 13.07 1.36 8.11
CA ALA A 120 14.43 1.89 8.04
C ALA A 120 14.79 2.50 6.69
N VAL A 121 14.13 2.08 5.60
CA VAL A 121 14.46 2.55 4.24
C VAL A 121 13.35 3.43 3.68
N VAL A 122 12.13 2.90 3.59
CA VAL A 122 10.99 3.65 3.04
C VAL A 122 10.56 4.75 4.00
N GLY A 123 10.49 4.47 5.31
CA GLY A 123 10.17 5.44 6.37
C GLY A 123 8.72 5.45 6.82
N ILE A 124 7.98 4.35 6.65
CA ILE A 124 6.59 4.20 7.08
C ILE A 124 6.45 3.07 8.10
N SER A 125 5.43 3.15 8.96
CA SER A 125 5.09 2.05 9.87
C SER A 125 4.62 0.82 9.09
N TYR A 126 5.29 -0.31 9.31
CA TYR A 126 4.89 -1.59 8.73
C TYR A 126 3.58 -2.08 9.34
N HIS A 127 3.41 -1.93 10.65
CA HIS A 127 2.17 -2.29 11.34
C HIS A 127 0.95 -1.55 10.74
N TRP A 128 1.06 -0.23 10.58
CA TRP A 128 0.02 0.59 9.96
C TRP A 128 -0.27 0.17 8.52
N TRP A 129 0.79 0.01 7.73
CA TRP A 129 0.67 -0.38 6.34
C TRP A 129 -0.05 -1.73 6.21
N MET A 130 0.37 -2.74 6.97
CA MET A 130 -0.27 -4.06 6.93
C MET A 130 -1.75 -4.00 7.32
N HIS A 131 -2.13 -3.18 8.30
CA HIS A 131 -3.53 -3.04 8.69
C HIS A 131 -4.38 -2.37 7.60
N LYS A 132 -3.91 -1.26 7.04
CA LYS A 132 -4.58 -0.52 5.94
C LYS A 132 -4.65 -1.37 4.67
N HIS A 133 -3.50 -1.85 4.20
CA HIS A 133 -3.31 -2.57 2.95
C HIS A 133 -4.06 -3.90 2.91
N SER A 134 -4.09 -4.65 4.01
CA SER A 134 -4.84 -5.91 4.08
C SER A 134 -6.35 -5.69 3.97
N ARG A 135 -6.88 -4.59 4.54
CA ARG A 135 -8.30 -4.23 4.40
C ARG A 135 -8.65 -3.87 2.96
N HIS A 136 -7.80 -3.06 2.32
CA HIS A 136 -7.95 -2.72 0.90
C HIS A 136 -8.01 -3.99 0.05
N HIS A 137 -7.04 -4.90 0.16
CA HIS A 137 -7.01 -6.13 -0.63
C HIS A 137 -8.15 -7.12 -0.31
N ALA A 138 -8.69 -7.10 0.91
CA ALA A 138 -9.80 -7.97 1.27
C ALA A 138 -11.12 -7.56 0.57
N LYS A 139 -11.33 -6.25 0.38
CA LYS A 139 -12.57 -5.68 -0.16
C LYS A 139 -12.29 -4.43 -1.02
N PRO A 140 -11.50 -4.55 -2.11
CA PRO A 140 -11.03 -3.39 -2.86
C PRO A 140 -12.20 -2.67 -3.53
N ASN A 141 -12.12 -1.34 -3.55
CA ASN A 141 -13.12 -0.44 -4.12
C ASN A 141 -14.55 -0.64 -3.56
N GLN A 142 -14.68 -1.21 -2.36
CA GLN A 142 -15.97 -1.39 -1.69
C GLN A 142 -16.22 -0.29 -0.66
N LEU A 143 -17.27 0.51 -0.88
CA LEU A 143 -17.67 1.58 0.03
C LEU A 143 -17.91 1.08 1.45
N GLY A 144 -17.37 1.81 2.42
CA GLY A 144 -17.46 1.48 3.85
C GLY A 144 -16.57 0.31 4.31
N ALA A 145 -15.75 -0.26 3.42
CA ALA A 145 -14.82 -1.34 3.76
C ALA A 145 -13.37 -1.01 3.40
N ASP A 146 -13.15 -0.50 2.19
CA ASP A 146 -11.84 -0.15 1.67
C ASP A 146 -11.39 1.23 2.20
N PRO A 147 -10.31 1.29 3.00
CA PRO A 147 -9.79 2.57 3.49
C PRO A 147 -9.22 3.47 2.39
N ASP A 148 -8.88 2.93 1.22
CA ASP A 148 -8.19 3.69 0.17
C ASP A 148 -9.14 4.57 -0.66
N ILE A 149 -10.45 4.38 -0.50
CA ILE A 149 -11.50 5.20 -1.12
C ILE A 149 -12.30 6.02 -0.10
N GLU A 150 -11.89 6.02 1.18
CA GLU A 150 -12.46 6.92 2.18
C GLU A 150 -12.15 8.38 1.79
N PRO A 151 -13.10 9.32 1.96
CA PRO A 151 -12.92 10.69 1.51
C PRO A 151 -11.85 11.42 2.33
N ASP A 152 -10.88 12.01 1.63
CA ASP A 152 -9.84 12.88 2.20
C ASP A 152 -9.58 14.07 1.25
N THR A 153 -8.39 14.19 0.67
CA THR A 153 -8.06 15.21 -0.33
C THR A 153 -8.71 14.93 -1.69
N ILE A 154 -8.92 13.65 -1.99
CA ILE A 154 -9.57 13.13 -3.20
C ILE A 154 -10.85 12.40 -2.78
N VAL A 155 -11.88 12.49 -3.62
CA VAL A 155 -13.18 11.86 -3.36
C VAL A 155 -13.61 11.02 -4.55
N PHE A 156 -14.14 9.83 -4.27
CA PHE A 156 -14.49 8.83 -5.29
C PHE A 156 -16.00 8.72 -5.54
N THR A 157 -16.82 9.43 -4.78
CA THR A 157 -18.29 9.39 -4.89
C THR A 157 -18.87 10.79 -5.05
N GLU A 158 -20.02 10.87 -5.73
CA GLU A 158 -20.79 12.12 -5.86
C GLU A 158 -21.24 12.62 -4.49
N ALA A 159 -21.68 11.73 -3.61
CA ALA A 159 -22.13 12.07 -2.26
C ALA A 159 -21.02 12.72 -1.41
N ASP A 160 -19.75 12.34 -1.59
CA ASP A 160 -18.63 12.99 -0.89
C ASP A 160 -18.16 14.27 -1.58
N ALA A 161 -18.31 14.34 -2.91
CA ALA A 161 -18.08 15.56 -3.67
C ALA A 161 -19.05 16.67 -3.28
N GLU A 162 -20.33 16.36 -3.06
CA GLU A 162 -21.35 17.30 -2.60
C GLU A 162 -21.05 17.89 -1.21
N LYS A 163 -20.36 17.14 -0.35
CA LYS A 163 -19.92 17.60 0.98
C LYS A 163 -18.67 18.47 0.94
N SER A 164 -17.94 18.50 -0.19
CA SER A 164 -16.71 19.27 -0.33
C SER A 164 -17.01 20.77 -0.33
N THR A 165 -16.37 21.53 0.55
CA THR A 165 -16.54 22.99 0.68
C THR A 165 -15.21 23.74 0.63
N GLY A 166 -15.27 25.06 0.39
CA GLY A 166 -14.09 25.93 0.40
C GLY A 166 -12.99 25.49 -0.57
N PHE A 167 -11.75 25.41 -0.07
CA PHE A 167 -10.58 25.03 -0.86
C PHE A 167 -10.66 23.58 -1.39
N LEU A 168 -11.17 22.64 -0.59
CA LEU A 168 -11.35 21.25 -1.03
C LEU A 168 -12.35 21.17 -2.18
N ALA A 169 -13.43 21.98 -2.19
CA ALA A 169 -14.35 22.04 -3.33
C ALA A 169 -13.66 22.47 -4.63
N LEU A 170 -12.67 23.37 -4.56
CA LEU A 170 -11.89 23.80 -5.73
C LEU A 170 -11.01 22.66 -6.24
N ILE A 171 -10.41 21.88 -5.33
CA ILE A 171 -9.65 20.68 -5.68
C ILE A 171 -10.58 19.64 -6.30
N THR A 172 -11.67 19.27 -5.63
CA THR A 172 -12.63 18.25 -6.07
C THR A 172 -13.15 18.52 -7.49
N ARG A 173 -13.47 19.78 -7.82
CA ARG A 173 -13.93 20.17 -9.17
C ARG A 173 -12.89 19.96 -10.28
N ARG A 174 -11.61 19.94 -9.94
CA ARG A 174 -10.48 19.76 -10.87
C ARG A 174 -9.63 18.54 -10.53
N GLN A 175 -10.16 17.62 -9.71
CA GLN A 175 -9.36 16.54 -9.11
C GLN A 175 -8.69 15.65 -10.16
N GLY A 176 -9.32 15.43 -11.31
CA GLY A 176 -8.73 14.64 -12.40
C GLY A 176 -7.42 15.23 -12.94
N TYR A 177 -7.28 16.56 -12.97
CA TYR A 177 -6.04 17.23 -13.35
C TYR A 177 -5.07 17.38 -12.16
N LEU A 178 -5.61 17.67 -10.98
CA LEU A 178 -4.81 17.90 -9.78
C LEU A 178 -4.28 16.61 -9.14
N PHE A 179 -4.79 15.44 -9.54
CA PHE A 179 -4.34 14.14 -9.04
C PHE A 179 -2.83 13.96 -9.21
N PHE A 180 -2.26 14.24 -10.40
CA PHE A 180 -0.83 14.01 -10.63
C PHE A 180 0.08 14.94 -9.81
N PRO A 181 -0.16 16.26 -9.71
CA PRO A 181 0.56 17.11 -8.78
C PRO A 181 0.39 16.67 -7.32
N LEU A 182 -0.83 16.36 -6.89
CA LEU A 182 -1.10 15.93 -5.51
C LEU A 182 -0.43 14.60 -5.18
N LEU A 183 -0.31 13.69 -6.15
CA LEU A 183 0.39 12.41 -5.99
C LEU A 183 1.86 12.59 -5.59
N THR A 184 2.51 13.68 -6.02
CA THR A 184 3.89 13.99 -5.58
C THR A 184 3.99 14.27 -4.08
N LEU A 185 2.88 14.67 -3.45
CA LEU A 185 2.78 14.93 -2.01
C LEU A 185 2.31 13.71 -1.21
N GLU A 186 1.87 12.64 -1.88
CA GLU A 186 1.30 11.47 -1.20
C GLU A 186 2.34 10.79 -0.29
N GLY A 187 3.64 10.81 -0.66
CA GLY A 187 4.70 10.33 0.23
C GLY A 187 4.69 11.02 1.60
N ILE A 188 4.42 12.32 1.65
CA ILE A 188 4.33 13.09 2.90
C ILE A 188 3.11 12.63 3.71
N ASN A 189 1.96 12.45 3.05
CA ASN A 189 0.75 11.95 3.68
C ASN A 189 0.95 10.54 4.28
N LEU A 190 1.59 9.62 3.55
CA LEU A 190 1.91 8.27 4.03
C LEU A 190 2.84 8.31 5.26
N HIS A 191 3.89 9.13 5.23
CA HIS A 191 4.74 9.33 6.41
C HIS A 191 3.95 9.85 7.60
N PHE A 192 3.17 10.91 7.40
CA PHE A 192 2.39 11.54 8.46
C PHE A 192 1.39 10.57 9.10
N ARG A 193 0.53 9.92 8.30
CA ARG A 193 -0.50 8.99 8.76
C ARG A 193 0.14 7.78 9.46
N SER A 194 1.21 7.23 8.89
CA SER A 194 1.86 6.06 9.47
C SER A 194 2.55 6.38 10.80
N ILE A 195 3.20 7.55 10.94
CA ILE A 195 3.83 7.97 12.19
C ILE A 195 2.76 8.25 13.26
N LEU A 196 1.69 8.98 12.92
CA LEU A 196 0.61 9.25 13.87
C LEU A 196 0.01 7.96 14.46
N SER A 197 -0.20 6.94 13.62
CA SER A 197 -0.75 5.66 14.07
C SER A 197 0.12 4.94 15.11
N LEU A 198 1.44 5.21 15.15
CA LEU A 198 2.32 4.64 16.17
C LEU A 198 2.04 5.20 17.57
N PHE A 199 1.35 6.34 17.68
CA PHE A 199 0.93 6.96 18.93
C PHE A 199 -0.50 6.61 19.35
N ASP A 200 -1.21 5.78 18.60
CA ASP A 200 -2.56 5.35 18.96
C ASP A 200 -2.58 4.58 20.30
N LYS A 201 -3.69 4.68 21.02
CA LYS A 201 -3.87 4.01 22.33
C LYS A 201 -3.91 2.48 22.23
N GLY A 202 -4.17 1.93 21.05
CA GLY A 202 -4.23 0.49 20.79
C GLY A 202 -2.87 -0.21 20.84
N ARG A 203 -2.88 -1.55 20.79
CA ARG A 203 -1.65 -2.34 20.70
C ARG A 203 -1.05 -2.22 19.31
N VAL A 204 0.13 -1.62 19.22
CA VAL A 204 0.95 -1.56 18.01
C VAL A 204 2.13 -2.51 18.17
N GLU A 205 2.20 -3.51 17.30
CA GLU A 205 3.26 -4.51 17.33
C GLU A 205 4.62 -3.88 16.96
N HIS A 206 5.66 -4.12 17.75
CA HIS A 206 7.01 -3.56 17.56
C HIS A 206 7.08 -2.02 17.51
N ARG A 207 6.12 -1.30 18.12
CA ARG A 207 6.06 0.17 18.16
C ARG A 207 7.41 0.87 18.31
N TYR A 208 8.15 0.54 19.37
CA TYR A 208 9.42 1.22 19.69
C TYR A 208 10.50 0.97 18.65
N LEU A 209 10.53 -0.23 18.05
CA LEU A 209 11.46 -0.53 16.96
C LEU A 209 11.10 0.32 15.73
N GLU A 210 9.82 0.37 15.35
CA GLU A 210 9.40 1.16 14.18
C GLU A 210 9.66 2.65 14.39
N LEU A 211 9.34 3.20 15.56
CA LEU A 211 9.67 4.59 15.93
C LEU A 211 11.17 4.86 15.85
N ALA A 212 12.00 3.98 16.39
CA ALA A 212 13.45 4.14 16.37
C ALA A 212 14.01 4.11 14.93
N LEU A 213 13.57 3.16 14.10
CA LEU A 213 14.05 3.02 12.72
C LEU A 213 13.58 4.19 11.83
N ILE A 214 12.32 4.61 11.96
CA ILE A 214 11.80 5.76 11.21
C ILE A 214 12.50 7.05 11.68
N GLY A 215 12.65 7.24 12.98
CA GLY A 215 13.35 8.40 13.56
C GLY A 215 14.80 8.49 13.11
N LEU A 216 15.52 7.36 13.13
CA LEU A 216 16.89 7.25 12.63
C LEU A 216 16.95 7.61 11.14
N ARG A 217 16.09 7.02 10.30
CA ARG A 217 16.04 7.31 8.87
C ARG A 217 15.79 8.79 8.59
N LEU A 218 14.80 9.40 9.24
CA LEU A 218 14.49 10.83 9.04
C LEU A 218 15.66 11.71 9.44
N SER A 219 16.33 11.38 10.55
CA SER A 219 17.53 12.10 11.00
C SER A 219 18.69 11.95 10.02
N LEU A 220 18.94 10.75 9.51
CA LEU A 220 19.97 10.48 8.51
C LEU A 220 19.69 11.21 7.20
N TYR A 221 18.44 11.21 6.74
CA TYR A 221 18.03 11.93 5.53
C TYR A 221 18.34 13.42 5.63
N VAL A 222 17.94 14.05 6.74
CA VAL A 222 18.22 15.46 7.01
C VAL A 222 19.73 15.73 7.11
N ALA A 223 20.48 14.86 7.81
CA ALA A 223 21.93 15.00 7.92
C ALA A 223 22.64 14.92 6.56
N VAL A 224 22.22 13.98 5.69
CA VAL A 224 22.75 13.84 4.33
C VAL A 224 22.42 15.08 3.49
N LEU A 225 21.21 15.63 3.61
CA LEU A 225 20.86 16.87 2.91
C LEU A 225 21.80 18.01 3.29
N PHE A 226 21.95 18.31 4.58
CA PHE A 226 22.83 19.41 5.04
C PHE A 226 24.33 19.17 4.82
N TRP A 227 24.73 17.92 4.59
CA TRP A 227 26.13 17.60 4.29
C TRP A 227 26.49 17.87 2.83
N PHE A 228 25.56 17.67 1.90
CA PHE A 228 25.81 17.73 0.46
C PHE A 228 25.14 18.91 -0.26
N LEU A 229 24.23 19.64 0.39
CA LEU A 229 23.47 20.80 -0.12
C LEU A 229 23.45 21.92 0.91
#